data_AF-A0A383ACL7-F1
#
_entry.id   AF-A0A383ACL7-F1
#
_cell.length_a   1.000
_cell.length_b   1.000
_cell.length_c   1.000
_cell.angle_alpha   90.00
_cell.angle_beta   90.00
_cell.angle_gamma   90.00
#
_symmetry.space_group_name_H-M   'P 1'
#
loop_
_entity.id
_entity.type
_entity.pdbx_description
1 polymer ?
#
loop_
_entity_poly.entity_id
_entity_poly.type
_entity_poly.pdbx_seq_one_letter_code
_entity_poly.pdbx_strand_id
1 'polypeptide(L)'
;SDNFSVLQPFLNEVVNLTRQAAFTKGEAFGCAPYDALLSRYEPGLRSADVDRYFDILVDFLPDLLDQILEIQTEPLPATDHISVAKQEQLSRQLLDALGFDFGHGRLDVSLHPFTGGVADDVRMTTRYDEADPLRSLFPVLHEGGHAMYERGLPKNWRLQPVGQAMGMAMHESQSLLVEMQVCRGDAFLGFMASLLADNGGVSGPAWEAPGLACRVRHVARSLIRVEADEVTYPLHIIHRYRLEKALLCDEL
;
A
#
# COMPACT_ATOMS: atom_id res chain seq x y z
N SER A 1 24.03 -4.64 3.09
CA SER A 1 25.23 -3.86 3.45
C SER A 1 24.85 -2.40 3.41
N ASP A 2 25.22 -1.62 4.41
CA ASP A 2 24.78 -0.22 4.54
C ASP A 2 25.80 0.71 3.88
N ASN A 3 26.17 0.42 2.63
CA ASN A 3 27.21 1.15 1.92
C ASN A 3 26.65 1.87 0.69
N PHE A 4 26.14 3.09 0.92
CA PHE A 4 25.64 3.96 -0.15
C PHE A 4 26.70 4.28 -1.21
N SER A 5 27.98 4.41 -0.83
CA SER A 5 29.04 4.78 -1.78
C SER A 5 29.22 3.76 -2.92
N VAL A 6 28.87 2.49 -2.70
CA VAL A 6 28.90 1.45 -3.74
C VAL A 6 27.75 1.62 -4.73
N LEU A 7 26.59 2.07 -4.26
CA LEU A 7 25.40 2.32 -5.08
C LEU A 7 25.49 3.66 -5.83
N GLN A 8 26.09 4.67 -5.20
CA GLN A 8 26.16 6.05 -5.68
C GLN A 8 26.52 6.20 -7.17
N PRO A 9 27.59 5.57 -7.71
CA PRO A 9 27.91 5.74 -9.13
C PRO A 9 26.81 5.23 -10.06
N PHE A 10 26.13 4.14 -9.69
CA PHE A 10 25.01 3.60 -10.47
C PHE A 10 23.76 4.47 -10.32
N LEU A 11 23.48 4.96 -9.11
CA LEU A 11 22.37 5.88 -8.87
C LEU A 11 22.54 7.18 -9.66
N ASN A 12 23.75 7.74 -9.70
CA ASN A 12 24.07 8.93 -10.49
C ASN A 12 23.74 8.73 -11.96
N GLU A 13 24.09 7.57 -12.53
CA GLU A 13 23.78 7.27 -13.93
C GLU A 13 22.26 7.09 -14.16
N VAL A 14 21.55 6.46 -13.23
CA VAL A 14 20.09 6.37 -13.28
C VAL A 14 19.45 7.76 -13.25
N VAL A 15 19.92 8.66 -12.36
CA VAL A 15 19.41 10.04 -12.28
C VAL A 15 19.73 10.81 -13.57
N ASN A 16 20.95 10.70 -14.09
CA ASN A 16 21.36 11.31 -15.36
C ASN A 16 20.45 10.89 -16.53
N LEU A 17 20.25 9.58 -16.72
CA LEU A 17 19.37 9.05 -17.78
C LEU A 17 17.90 9.43 -17.56
N THR A 18 17.45 9.47 -16.30
CA THR A 18 16.09 9.88 -15.95
C THR A 18 15.85 11.35 -16.27
N ARG A 19 16.82 12.23 -15.99
CA ARG A 19 16.79 13.65 -16.39
C ARG A 19 16.71 13.78 -17.91
N GLN A 20 17.58 13.10 -18.66
CA GLN A 20 17.55 13.12 -20.13
C GLN A 20 16.17 12.71 -20.68
N ALA A 21 15.58 11.64 -20.13
CA ALA A 21 14.24 11.20 -20.51
C ALA A 21 13.15 12.23 -20.14
N ALA A 22 13.26 12.84 -18.96
CA ALA A 22 12.33 13.87 -18.47
C ALA A 22 12.33 15.10 -19.38
N PHE A 23 13.51 15.64 -19.72
CA PHE A 23 13.64 16.79 -20.61
C PHE A 23 13.13 16.47 -22.02
N THR A 24 13.58 15.35 -22.60
CA THR A 24 13.16 14.94 -23.96
C THR A 24 11.64 14.80 -24.06
N LYS A 25 11.01 14.16 -23.06
CA LYS A 25 9.54 14.01 -23.03
C LYS A 25 8.84 15.33 -22.73
N GLY A 26 9.37 16.14 -21.82
CA GLY A 26 8.82 17.46 -21.48
C GLY A 26 8.77 18.37 -22.70
N GLU A 27 9.85 18.42 -23.49
CA GLU A 27 9.89 19.15 -24.76
C GLU A 27 8.85 18.61 -25.76
N ALA A 28 8.77 17.29 -25.93
CA ALA A 28 7.84 16.66 -26.86
C ALA A 28 6.36 16.87 -26.47
N PHE A 29 6.05 16.90 -25.18
CA PHE A 29 4.69 17.04 -24.65
C PHE A 29 4.30 18.48 -24.29
N GLY A 30 5.26 19.42 -24.30
CA GLY A 30 5.02 20.81 -23.91
C GLY A 30 4.69 20.97 -22.42
N CYS A 31 5.33 20.21 -21.54
CA CYS A 31 5.11 20.26 -20.10
C CYS A 31 6.43 20.29 -19.30
N ALA A 32 6.35 20.47 -17.99
CA ALA A 32 7.54 20.42 -17.13
C ALA A 32 8.19 19.01 -17.19
N PRO A 33 9.53 18.91 -17.06
CA PRO A 33 10.22 17.61 -17.09
C PRO A 33 9.69 16.61 -16.05
N TYR A 34 9.41 17.06 -14.82
CA TYR A 34 8.84 16.20 -13.78
C TYR A 34 7.44 15.70 -14.16
N ASP A 35 6.57 16.58 -14.68
CA ASP A 35 5.22 16.21 -15.15
C ASP A 35 5.26 15.14 -16.25
N ALA A 36 6.24 15.22 -17.15
CA ALA A 36 6.44 14.22 -18.19
C ALA A 36 6.78 12.83 -17.62
N LEU A 37 7.48 12.75 -16.48
CA LEU A 37 7.73 11.48 -15.80
C LEU A 37 6.51 11.02 -15.02
N LEU A 38 5.84 11.93 -14.30
CA LEU A 38 4.65 11.65 -13.50
C LEU A 38 3.51 11.08 -14.36
N SER A 39 3.31 11.64 -15.56
CA SER A 39 2.27 11.20 -16.50
C SER A 39 2.35 9.74 -16.93
N ARG A 40 3.52 9.10 -16.78
CA ARG A 40 3.69 7.66 -17.03
C ARG A 40 2.93 6.81 -16.01
N TYR A 41 2.85 7.27 -14.78
CA TYR A 41 2.24 6.56 -13.66
C TYR A 41 0.80 7.01 -13.42
N GLU A 42 0.56 8.30 -13.54
CA GLU A 42 -0.77 8.90 -13.36
C GLU A 42 -1.08 9.89 -14.49
N PRO A 43 -1.72 9.43 -15.58
CA PRO A 43 -2.09 10.29 -16.69
C PRO A 43 -2.99 11.45 -16.26
N GLY A 44 -2.59 12.68 -16.59
CA GLY A 44 -3.36 13.89 -16.30
C GLY A 44 -3.03 14.56 -14.95
N LEU A 45 -2.28 13.90 -14.07
CA LEU A 45 -1.79 14.51 -12.83
C LEU A 45 -0.54 15.36 -13.12
N ARG A 46 -0.47 16.55 -12.49
CA ARG A 46 0.70 17.44 -12.57
C ARG A 46 1.33 17.63 -11.19
N SER A 47 2.62 17.98 -11.16
CA SER A 47 3.34 18.26 -9.93
C SER A 47 2.70 19.38 -9.12
N ALA A 48 2.10 20.38 -9.78
CA ALA A 48 1.38 21.45 -9.10
C ALA A 48 0.14 20.95 -8.33
N ASP A 49 -0.54 19.91 -8.83
CA ASP A 49 -1.64 19.27 -8.11
C ASP A 49 -1.12 18.49 -6.90
N VAL A 50 -0.03 17.75 -7.09
CA VAL A 50 0.64 16.99 -6.01
C VAL A 50 1.13 17.93 -4.91
N ASP A 51 1.81 19.02 -5.28
CA ASP A 51 2.30 20.05 -4.36
C ASP A 51 1.13 20.58 -3.51
N ARG A 52 0.02 20.96 -4.15
CA ARG A 52 -1.18 21.46 -3.45
C ARG A 52 -1.75 20.45 -2.44
N TYR A 53 -1.84 19.17 -2.79
CA TYR A 53 -2.35 18.16 -1.85
C TYR A 53 -1.36 17.88 -0.71
N PHE A 54 -0.07 17.84 -1.02
CA PHE A 54 0.97 17.60 -0.02
C PHE A 54 1.13 18.76 0.95
N ASP A 55 0.98 19.99 0.51
CA ASP A 55 1.03 21.16 1.39
C ASP A 55 -0.13 21.12 2.40
N ILE A 56 -1.35 20.76 1.98
CA ILE A 56 -2.47 20.53 2.90
C ILE A 56 -2.09 19.47 3.96
N LEU A 57 -1.54 18.33 3.53
CA LEU A 57 -1.15 17.26 4.46
C LEU A 57 -0.05 17.69 5.43
N VAL A 58 0.98 18.41 4.96
CA VAL A 58 2.08 18.90 5.79
C VAL A 58 1.60 19.92 6.82
N ASP A 59 0.60 20.73 6.47
CA ASP A 59 0.07 21.76 7.36
C ASP A 59 -0.70 21.19 8.56
N PHE A 60 -1.29 19.98 8.47
CA PHE A 60 -2.09 19.42 9.58
C PHE A 60 -1.56 18.10 10.18
N LEU A 61 -0.88 17.24 9.40
CA LEU A 61 -0.47 15.91 9.89
C LEU A 61 0.49 15.97 11.09
N PRO A 62 1.47 16.89 11.18
CA PRO A 62 2.34 16.97 12.35
C PRO A 62 1.59 17.22 13.66
N ASP A 63 0.68 18.20 13.67
CA ASP A 63 -0.11 18.54 14.86
C ASP A 63 -1.10 17.42 15.21
N LEU A 64 -1.71 16.79 14.21
CA LEU A 64 -2.58 15.62 14.42
C LEU A 64 -1.79 14.44 15.00
N LEU A 65 -0.59 14.18 14.49
CA LEU A 65 0.29 13.13 14.97
C LEU A 65 0.64 13.34 16.45
N ASP A 66 1.00 14.57 16.84
CA ASP A 66 1.29 14.89 18.25
C ASP A 66 0.08 14.65 19.14
N GLN A 67 -1.11 15.11 18.72
CA GLN A 67 -2.35 14.86 19.47
C GLN A 67 -2.66 13.37 19.61
N ILE A 68 -2.49 12.57 18.56
CA ILE A 68 -2.72 11.13 18.60
C ILE A 68 -1.75 10.48 19.58
N LEU A 69 -0.46 10.80 19.51
CA LEU A 69 0.55 10.20 20.38
C LEU A 69 0.36 10.56 21.86
N GLU A 70 -0.25 11.71 22.17
CA GLU A 70 -0.60 12.09 23.54
C GLU A 70 -1.76 11.27 24.13
N ILE A 71 -2.74 10.85 23.30
CA ILE A 71 -3.98 10.21 23.77
C ILE A 71 -4.07 8.72 23.47
N GLN A 72 -3.27 8.22 22.53
CA GLN A 72 -3.33 6.83 22.08
C GLN A 72 -2.96 5.87 23.20
N THR A 73 -3.64 4.73 23.23
CA THR A 73 -3.32 3.63 24.14
C THR A 73 -2.40 2.64 23.46
N GLU A 74 -1.41 2.14 24.21
CA GLU A 74 -0.50 1.10 23.71
C GLU A 74 -1.25 -0.21 23.44
N PRO A 75 -0.97 -0.90 22.31
CA PRO A 75 -1.63 -2.15 21.99
C PRO A 75 -1.24 -3.25 22.98
N LEU A 76 -2.21 -4.13 23.28
CA LEU A 76 -1.94 -5.32 24.09
C LEU A 76 -0.99 -6.26 23.34
N PRO A 77 -0.01 -6.86 24.03
CA PRO A 77 0.88 -7.84 23.41
C PRO A 77 0.08 -9.07 22.99
N ALA A 78 0.30 -9.51 21.75
CA ALA A 78 -0.21 -10.77 21.23
C ALA A 78 0.97 -11.73 21.07
N THR A 79 1.16 -12.63 22.04
CA THR A 79 2.32 -13.55 22.06
C THR A 79 2.05 -14.90 21.37
N ASP A 80 0.81 -15.11 20.92
CA ASP A 80 0.42 -16.35 20.25
C ASP A 80 0.99 -16.43 18.84
N HIS A 81 1.37 -17.64 18.44
CA HIS A 81 1.80 -17.93 17.09
C HIS A 81 0.68 -18.57 16.27
N ILE A 82 0.44 -18.05 15.06
CA ILE A 82 -0.48 -18.69 14.10
C ILE A 82 0.37 -19.32 12.99
N SER A 83 0.26 -20.63 12.81
CA SER A 83 1.06 -21.32 11.79
C SER A 83 0.78 -20.80 10.38
N VAL A 84 1.78 -20.88 9.49
CA VAL A 84 1.64 -20.48 8.08
C VAL A 84 0.40 -21.11 7.42
N ALA A 85 0.16 -22.40 7.66
CA ALA A 85 -1.00 -23.11 7.09
C ALA A 85 -2.35 -22.52 7.56
N LYS A 86 -2.44 -22.13 8.84
CA LYS A 86 -3.64 -21.45 9.37
C LYS A 86 -3.79 -20.04 8.81
N GLN A 87 -2.69 -19.30 8.68
CA GLN A 87 -2.72 -17.97 8.05
C GLN A 87 -3.16 -18.06 6.59
N GLU A 88 -2.72 -19.06 5.84
CA GLU A 88 -3.19 -19.28 4.47
C GLU A 88 -4.69 -19.55 4.41
N GLN A 89 -5.20 -20.40 5.30
CA GLN A 89 -6.64 -20.66 5.40
C GLN A 89 -7.43 -19.39 5.73
N LEU A 90 -6.97 -18.61 6.72
CA LEU A 90 -7.58 -17.34 7.12
C LEU A 90 -7.56 -16.32 5.98
N SER A 91 -6.42 -16.16 5.29
CA SER A 91 -6.28 -15.30 4.12
C SER A 91 -7.30 -15.64 3.04
N ARG A 92 -7.49 -16.93 2.73
CA ARG A 92 -8.48 -17.36 1.73
C ARG A 92 -9.91 -17.06 2.17
N GLN A 93 -10.25 -17.26 3.44
CA GLN A 93 -11.58 -16.95 3.99
C GLN A 93 -11.86 -15.44 3.95
N LEU A 94 -10.88 -14.62 4.28
CA LEU A 94 -10.99 -13.17 4.23
C LEU A 94 -11.16 -12.66 2.80
N LEU A 95 -10.39 -13.20 1.85
CA LEU A 95 -10.53 -12.88 0.43
C LEU A 95 -11.89 -13.30 -0.13
N ASP A 96 -12.37 -14.49 0.23
CA ASP A 96 -13.71 -14.97 -0.15
C ASP A 96 -14.80 -14.03 0.39
N ALA A 97 -14.68 -13.60 1.66
CA ALA A 97 -15.61 -12.64 2.26
C ALA A 97 -15.59 -11.25 1.58
N LEU A 98 -14.46 -10.83 1.02
CA LEU A 98 -14.37 -9.62 0.19
C LEU A 98 -14.96 -9.80 -1.21
N GLY A 99 -15.16 -11.04 -1.66
CA GLY A 99 -15.65 -11.37 -3.00
C GLY A 99 -14.56 -11.62 -4.04
N PHE A 100 -13.35 -12.00 -3.62
CA PHE A 100 -12.28 -12.41 -4.53
C PHE A 100 -12.67 -13.69 -5.29
N ASP A 101 -12.54 -13.66 -6.62
CA ASP A 101 -12.89 -14.77 -7.53
C ASP A 101 -11.72 -15.75 -7.70
N PHE A 102 -11.61 -16.76 -6.83
CA PHE A 102 -10.59 -17.82 -6.93
C PHE A 102 -10.73 -18.70 -8.18
N GLY A 103 -11.82 -18.59 -8.95
CA GLY A 103 -11.91 -19.20 -10.28
C GLY A 103 -11.06 -18.49 -11.33
N HIS A 104 -10.67 -17.24 -11.06
CA HIS A 104 -9.93 -16.35 -11.97
C HIS A 104 -8.73 -15.71 -11.28
N GLY A 105 -8.25 -16.32 -10.21
CA GLY A 105 -7.11 -15.81 -9.46
C GLY A 105 -6.64 -16.75 -8.37
N ARG A 106 -5.50 -16.41 -7.78
CA ARG A 106 -4.88 -17.23 -6.72
C ARG A 106 -3.98 -16.40 -5.80
N LEU A 107 -3.77 -16.94 -4.60
CA LEU A 107 -2.87 -16.40 -3.59
C LEU A 107 -1.65 -17.33 -3.44
N ASP A 108 -0.46 -16.74 -3.43
CA ASP A 108 0.84 -17.42 -3.30
C ASP A 108 1.76 -16.75 -2.29
N VAL A 109 2.95 -17.31 -2.11
CA VAL A 109 4.00 -16.75 -1.24
C VAL A 109 5.12 -16.10 -2.07
N SER A 110 5.52 -14.89 -1.69
CA SER A 110 6.70 -14.20 -2.22
C SER A 110 7.45 -13.47 -1.10
N LEU A 111 8.62 -12.90 -1.41
CA LEU A 111 9.37 -12.09 -0.44
C LEU A 111 8.70 -10.73 -0.17
N HIS A 112 8.12 -10.13 -1.21
CA HIS A 112 7.39 -8.87 -1.18
C HIS A 112 6.00 -9.09 -1.79
N PRO A 113 4.91 -8.84 -1.04
CA PRO A 113 3.55 -8.91 -1.56
C PRO A 113 3.38 -8.04 -2.82
N PHE A 114 2.62 -8.54 -3.78
CA PHE A 114 2.17 -7.78 -4.96
C PHE A 114 0.95 -8.46 -5.60
N THR A 115 0.24 -7.69 -6.40
CA THR A 115 -0.79 -8.16 -7.33
C THR A 115 -0.32 -7.98 -8.77
N GLY A 116 -0.61 -8.96 -9.62
CA GLY A 116 -0.32 -8.89 -11.05
C GLY A 116 -1.15 -9.88 -11.86
N GLY A 117 -0.82 -10.01 -13.14
CA GLY A 117 -1.54 -10.87 -14.07
C GLY A 117 -2.45 -10.06 -15.01
N VAL A 118 -3.62 -10.61 -15.33
CA VAL A 118 -4.62 -9.99 -16.21
C VAL A 118 -6.01 -10.16 -15.60
N ALA A 119 -7.01 -9.41 -16.08
CA ALA A 119 -8.39 -9.42 -15.53
C ALA A 119 -9.10 -10.80 -15.47
N ASP A 120 -8.57 -11.84 -16.14
CA ASP A 120 -9.07 -13.23 -16.09
C ASP A 120 -8.16 -14.20 -15.32
N ASP A 121 -6.99 -13.76 -14.90
CA ASP A 121 -6.02 -14.51 -14.08
C ASP A 121 -5.24 -13.51 -13.22
N VAL A 122 -5.87 -13.09 -12.11
CA VAL A 122 -5.32 -12.12 -11.16
C VAL A 122 -4.59 -12.87 -10.05
N ARG A 123 -3.30 -12.62 -9.91
CA ARG A 123 -2.43 -13.34 -8.99
C ARG A 123 -1.92 -12.40 -7.92
N MET A 124 -2.05 -12.84 -6.68
CA MET A 124 -1.63 -12.11 -5.50
C MET A 124 -0.56 -12.91 -4.78
N THR A 125 0.35 -12.23 -4.11
CA THR A 125 1.32 -12.87 -3.24
C THR A 125 1.32 -12.24 -1.86
N THR A 126 1.70 -13.01 -0.84
CA THR A 126 1.89 -12.53 0.52
C THR A 126 3.15 -13.14 1.13
N ARG A 127 3.53 -12.64 2.32
CA ARG A 127 4.57 -13.21 3.15
C ARG A 127 4.00 -13.43 4.56
N TYR A 128 3.96 -14.68 4.98
CA TYR A 128 3.46 -15.04 6.30
C TYR A 128 4.49 -14.76 7.40
N ASP A 129 3.98 -14.39 8.57
CA ASP A 129 4.76 -14.16 9.78
C ASP A 129 4.05 -14.86 10.94
N GLU A 130 4.61 -15.98 11.41
CA GLU A 130 4.00 -16.77 12.48
C GLU A 130 3.93 -16.03 13.82
N ALA A 131 4.76 -15.01 14.03
CA ALA A 131 4.77 -14.20 15.25
C ALA A 131 3.79 -13.03 15.19
N ASP A 132 3.49 -12.51 14.00
CA ASP A 132 2.49 -11.45 13.84
C ASP A 132 1.64 -11.68 12.57
N PRO A 133 0.54 -12.45 12.68
CA PRO A 133 -0.30 -12.77 11.52
C PRO A 133 -0.94 -11.51 10.90
N LEU A 134 -1.08 -10.40 11.63
CA LEU A 134 -1.66 -9.18 11.05
C LEU A 134 -0.73 -8.59 9.97
N ARG A 135 0.59 -8.83 10.06
CA ARG A 135 1.59 -8.42 9.06
C ARG A 135 1.49 -9.20 7.74
N SER A 136 0.71 -10.28 7.69
CA SER A 136 0.44 -11.02 6.45
C SER A 136 -1.02 -10.87 5.99
N LEU A 137 -1.97 -10.84 6.93
CA LEU A 137 -3.39 -10.73 6.64
C LEU A 137 -3.77 -9.36 6.05
N PHE A 138 -3.27 -8.25 6.59
CA PHE A 138 -3.58 -6.92 6.03
C PHE A 138 -2.99 -6.70 4.63
N PRO A 139 -1.74 -7.10 4.35
CA PRO A 139 -1.25 -7.11 2.98
C PRO A 139 -2.11 -7.97 2.05
N VAL A 140 -2.61 -9.13 2.48
CA VAL A 140 -3.55 -9.92 1.65
C VAL A 140 -4.82 -9.13 1.33
N LEU A 141 -5.38 -8.40 2.30
CA LEU A 141 -6.57 -7.57 2.11
C LEU A 141 -6.30 -6.40 1.16
N HIS A 142 -5.12 -5.77 1.29
CA HIS A 142 -4.64 -4.71 0.39
C HIS A 142 -4.56 -5.19 -1.05
N GLU A 143 -3.84 -6.29 -1.28
CA GLU A 143 -3.72 -6.93 -2.59
C GLU A 143 -5.09 -7.41 -3.12
N GLY A 144 -6.02 -7.77 -2.21
CA GLY A 144 -7.40 -8.11 -2.56
C GLY A 144 -8.15 -6.94 -3.20
N GLY A 145 -7.92 -5.72 -2.74
CA GLY A 145 -8.51 -4.51 -3.34
C GLY A 145 -7.97 -4.24 -4.75
N HIS A 146 -6.66 -4.38 -4.95
CA HIS A 146 -6.06 -4.35 -6.29
C HIS A 146 -6.69 -5.40 -7.21
N ALA A 147 -6.86 -6.62 -6.71
CA ALA A 147 -7.40 -7.70 -7.51
C ALA A 147 -8.87 -7.52 -7.89
N MET A 148 -9.69 -7.00 -6.98
CA MET A 148 -11.08 -6.68 -7.27
C MET A 148 -11.21 -5.58 -8.33
N TYR A 149 -10.30 -4.59 -8.32
CA TYR A 149 -10.28 -3.56 -9.37
C TYR A 149 -10.00 -4.17 -10.74
N GLU A 150 -8.93 -4.95 -10.86
CA GLU A 150 -8.55 -5.64 -12.09
C GLU A 150 -9.66 -6.56 -12.60
N ARG A 151 -10.28 -7.31 -11.69
CA ARG A 151 -11.39 -8.21 -12.04
C ARG A 151 -12.64 -7.44 -12.48
N GLY A 152 -12.86 -6.26 -11.92
CA GLY A 152 -13.97 -5.36 -12.21
C GLY A 152 -13.83 -4.56 -13.51
N LEU A 153 -12.66 -4.58 -14.16
CA LEU A 153 -12.44 -3.89 -15.44
C LEU A 153 -13.43 -4.38 -16.52
N PRO A 154 -13.86 -3.49 -17.42
CA PRO A 154 -14.97 -3.77 -18.32
C PRO A 154 -14.64 -4.87 -19.33
N LYS A 155 -15.34 -6.02 -19.21
CA LYS A 155 -15.06 -7.25 -19.97
C LYS A 155 -14.97 -7.05 -21.48
N ASN A 156 -15.87 -6.25 -22.05
CA ASN A 156 -15.93 -5.99 -23.49
C ASN A 156 -14.72 -5.21 -24.04
N TRP A 157 -13.94 -4.56 -23.17
CA TRP A 157 -12.87 -3.64 -23.55
C TRP A 157 -11.48 -4.07 -23.07
N ARG A 158 -11.33 -5.29 -22.52
CA ARG A 158 -10.08 -5.76 -21.88
C ARG A 158 -8.82 -5.67 -22.74
N LEU A 159 -8.97 -5.72 -24.07
CA LEU A 159 -7.85 -5.63 -25.02
C LEU A 159 -7.70 -4.23 -25.63
N GLN A 160 -8.36 -3.23 -25.06
CA GLN A 160 -8.35 -1.85 -25.51
C GLN A 160 -7.86 -0.94 -24.38
N PRO A 161 -7.22 0.20 -24.70
CA PRO A 161 -6.78 1.15 -23.67
C PRO A 161 -7.89 1.57 -22.70
N VAL A 162 -9.13 1.71 -23.17
CA VAL A 162 -10.30 2.09 -22.35
C VAL A 162 -10.71 1.02 -21.34
N GLY A 163 -10.22 -0.23 -21.48
CA GLY A 163 -10.46 -1.30 -20.54
C GLY A 163 -9.31 -1.54 -19.55
N GLN A 164 -8.27 -0.71 -19.56
CA GLN A 164 -7.16 -0.78 -18.62
C GLN A 164 -7.45 0.03 -17.34
N ALA A 165 -6.67 -0.23 -16.29
CA ALA A 165 -6.67 0.61 -15.10
C ALA A 165 -6.35 2.07 -15.46
N MET A 166 -7.02 3.02 -14.78
CA MET A 166 -6.95 4.45 -15.11
C MET A 166 -5.59 5.07 -14.79
N GLY A 167 -4.87 4.52 -13.82
CA GLY A 167 -3.61 5.03 -13.28
C GLY A 167 -3.29 4.35 -11.96
N MET A 168 -2.06 4.54 -11.48
CA MET A 168 -1.59 3.97 -10.21
C MET A 168 -2.36 4.52 -9.02
N ALA A 169 -2.77 5.79 -9.02
CA ALA A 169 -3.52 6.39 -7.93
C ALA A 169 -4.92 5.78 -7.82
N MET A 170 -5.60 5.55 -8.95
CA MET A 170 -6.88 4.85 -8.92
C MET A 170 -6.70 3.40 -8.47
N HIS A 171 -5.63 2.72 -8.92
CA HIS A 171 -5.34 1.36 -8.51
C HIS A 171 -5.08 1.23 -7.01
N GLU A 172 -4.24 2.09 -6.46
CA GLU A 172 -3.93 2.19 -5.03
C GLU A 172 -5.15 2.65 -4.21
N SER A 173 -6.04 3.47 -4.78
CA SER A 173 -7.27 3.87 -4.09
C SER A 173 -8.15 2.66 -3.77
N GLN A 174 -8.15 1.62 -4.63
CA GLN A 174 -8.95 0.42 -4.41
C GLN A 174 -8.33 -0.48 -3.34
N SER A 175 -6.99 -0.63 -3.33
CA SER A 175 -6.31 -1.36 -2.26
C SER A 175 -6.47 -0.69 -0.90
N LEU A 176 -6.28 0.64 -0.83
CA LEU A 176 -6.44 1.40 0.41
C LEU A 176 -7.91 1.51 0.85
N LEU A 177 -8.87 1.61 -0.07
CA LEU A 177 -10.29 1.56 0.28
C LEU A 177 -10.63 0.25 1.01
N VAL A 178 -10.15 -0.87 0.49
CA VAL A 178 -10.41 -2.19 1.09
C VAL A 178 -9.63 -2.34 2.39
N GLU A 179 -8.32 -2.11 2.38
CA GLU A 179 -7.49 -2.31 3.55
C GLU A 179 -7.82 -1.33 4.67
N MET A 180 -7.72 -0.02 4.40
CA MET A 180 -7.80 1.03 5.42
C MET A 180 -9.25 1.36 5.78
N GLN A 181 -10.14 1.50 4.79
CA GLN A 181 -11.49 2.00 5.07
C GLN A 181 -12.48 0.87 5.44
N VAL A 182 -12.38 -0.31 4.80
CA VAL A 182 -13.26 -1.45 5.09
C VAL A 182 -12.66 -2.33 6.19
N CYS A 183 -11.46 -2.86 5.98
CA CYS A 183 -10.94 -3.94 6.80
C CYS A 183 -10.44 -3.50 8.18
N ARG A 184 -10.04 -2.23 8.31
CA ARG A 184 -9.74 -1.64 9.61
C ARG A 184 -10.98 -1.06 10.28
N GLY A 185 -12.21 -1.22 9.76
CA GLY A 185 -13.45 -0.78 10.40
C GLY A 185 -13.94 -1.76 11.48
N ASP A 186 -14.64 -1.26 12.52
CA ASP A 186 -15.03 -2.07 13.69
C ASP A 186 -15.86 -3.31 13.32
N ALA A 187 -16.76 -3.19 12.34
CA ALA A 187 -17.57 -4.31 11.87
C ALA A 187 -16.72 -5.43 11.27
N PHE A 188 -15.73 -5.08 10.44
CA PHE A 188 -14.83 -6.06 9.83
C PHE A 188 -13.90 -6.66 10.87
N LEU A 189 -13.41 -5.87 11.82
CA LEU A 189 -12.57 -6.37 12.92
C LEU A 189 -13.33 -7.32 13.85
N GLY A 190 -14.63 -7.11 14.07
CA GLY A 190 -15.48 -8.09 14.77
C GLY A 190 -15.62 -9.41 14.03
N PHE A 191 -15.82 -9.36 12.72
CA PHE A 191 -15.82 -10.54 11.86
C PHE A 191 -14.45 -11.26 11.87
N MET A 192 -13.36 -10.51 11.70
CA MET A 192 -12.00 -11.03 11.70
C MET A 192 -11.63 -11.67 13.05
N ALA A 193 -11.99 -11.04 14.17
CA ALA A 193 -11.77 -11.59 15.51
C ALA A 193 -12.42 -12.98 15.66
N SER A 194 -13.64 -13.15 15.15
CA SER A 194 -14.34 -14.44 15.17
C SER A 194 -13.61 -15.49 14.34
N LEU A 195 -13.15 -15.15 13.12
CA LEU A 195 -12.36 -16.05 12.28
C LEU A 195 -11.02 -16.44 12.93
N LEU A 196 -10.33 -15.48 13.55
CA LEU A 196 -9.07 -15.71 14.24
C LEU A 196 -9.25 -16.65 15.45
N ALA A 197 -10.35 -16.51 16.19
CA ALA A 197 -10.68 -17.43 17.27
C ALA A 197 -10.95 -18.85 16.75
N ASP A 198 -11.86 -18.98 15.78
CA ASP A 198 -12.34 -20.28 15.31
C ASP A 198 -11.26 -21.07 14.53
N ASN A 199 -10.50 -20.39 13.67
CA ASN A 199 -9.58 -21.03 12.73
C ASN A 199 -8.10 -20.76 13.05
N GLY A 200 -7.80 -19.61 13.65
CA GLY A 200 -6.45 -19.29 14.13
C GLY A 200 -6.13 -20.00 15.44
N GLY A 201 -7.13 -20.21 16.31
CA GLY A 201 -6.95 -20.77 17.64
C GLY A 201 -6.30 -19.80 18.63
N VAL A 202 -6.52 -18.49 18.41
CA VAL A 202 -6.05 -17.41 19.28
C VAL A 202 -7.23 -16.82 20.05
N SER A 203 -7.01 -16.37 21.29
CA SER A 203 -8.09 -15.85 22.13
C SER A 203 -7.59 -14.84 23.15
N GLY A 204 -8.52 -14.09 23.75
CA GLY A 204 -8.23 -13.09 24.77
C GLY A 204 -8.22 -11.66 24.23
N PRO A 205 -8.02 -10.66 25.12
CA PRO A 205 -8.33 -9.26 24.81
C PRO A 205 -7.55 -8.68 23.62
N ALA A 206 -6.34 -9.16 23.33
CA ALA A 206 -5.53 -8.72 22.18
C ALA A 206 -6.06 -9.20 20.82
N TRP A 207 -6.91 -10.24 20.82
CA TRP A 207 -7.49 -10.87 19.64
C TRP A 207 -8.99 -10.60 19.48
N GLU A 208 -9.62 -10.00 20.49
CA GLU A 208 -10.96 -9.45 20.39
C GLU A 208 -10.97 -8.16 19.56
N ALA A 209 -12.14 -7.79 19.02
CA ALA A 209 -12.26 -6.64 18.10
C ALA A 209 -11.64 -5.32 18.63
N PRO A 210 -11.81 -4.93 19.91
CA PRO A 210 -11.16 -3.74 20.45
C PRO A 210 -9.62 -3.84 20.48
N GLY A 211 -9.08 -5.03 20.80
CA GLY A 211 -7.65 -5.28 20.79
C GLY A 211 -7.06 -5.24 19.38
N LEU A 212 -7.75 -5.85 18.41
CA LEU A 212 -7.38 -5.74 17.00
C LEU A 212 -7.43 -4.29 16.52
N ALA A 213 -8.49 -3.54 16.84
CA ALA A 213 -8.62 -2.14 16.49
C ALA A 213 -7.47 -1.29 17.03
N CYS A 214 -7.10 -1.51 18.30
CA CYS A 214 -5.97 -0.84 18.92
C CYS A 214 -4.65 -1.16 18.20
N ARG A 215 -4.40 -2.42 17.85
CA ARG A 215 -3.18 -2.85 17.12
C ARG A 215 -3.11 -2.29 15.70
N VAL A 216 -4.17 -2.41 14.93
CA VAL A 216 -4.16 -2.05 13.49
C VAL A 216 -4.31 -0.55 13.28
N ARG A 217 -4.83 0.20 14.24
CA ARG A 217 -4.92 1.67 14.13
C ARG A 217 -3.83 2.39 14.93
N HIS A 218 -2.83 1.63 15.41
CA HIS A 218 -1.73 2.18 16.18
C HIS A 218 -0.85 3.08 15.30
N VAL A 219 -0.66 4.32 15.74
CA VAL A 219 0.18 5.32 15.08
C VAL A 219 1.54 5.40 15.75
N ALA A 220 2.63 5.41 14.98
CA ALA A 220 3.97 5.56 15.51
C ALA A 220 4.92 6.22 14.51
N ARG A 221 5.84 7.06 15.01
CA ARG A 221 6.96 7.54 14.21
C ARG A 221 7.89 6.37 13.89
N SER A 222 8.05 6.06 12.61
CA SER A 222 8.89 4.96 12.14
C SER A 222 9.75 5.39 10.95
N LEU A 223 10.70 4.53 10.56
CA LEU A 223 11.63 4.81 9.46
C LEU A 223 11.26 4.09 8.15
N ILE A 224 10.49 3.01 8.26
CA ILE A 224 10.22 2.09 7.15
C ILE A 224 8.85 2.42 6.56
N ARG A 225 8.83 3.07 5.38
CA ARG A 225 7.60 3.51 4.69
C ARG A 225 6.54 2.40 4.58
N VAL A 226 6.94 1.19 4.21
CA VAL A 226 5.99 0.08 3.97
C VAL A 226 5.40 -0.50 5.25
N GLU A 227 5.88 -0.06 6.42
CA GLU A 227 5.38 -0.44 7.75
C GLU A 227 4.72 0.75 8.46
N ALA A 228 4.67 1.92 7.82
CA ALA A 228 4.11 3.14 8.39
C ALA A 228 2.58 3.03 8.49
N ASP A 229 2.03 3.63 9.54
CA ASP A 229 0.59 3.73 9.77
C ASP A 229 -0.07 4.76 8.83
N GLU A 230 -1.40 4.81 8.84
CA GLU A 230 -2.20 5.68 7.96
C GLU A 230 -1.87 7.18 8.11
N VAL A 231 -1.47 7.62 9.31
CA VAL A 231 -1.18 9.03 9.60
C VAL A 231 0.24 9.40 9.17
N THR A 232 1.21 8.50 9.38
CA THR A 232 2.63 8.79 9.07
C THR A 232 3.05 8.39 7.66
N TYR A 233 2.35 7.45 7.00
CA TYR A 233 2.66 7.00 5.64
C TYR A 233 2.76 8.14 4.61
N PRO A 234 1.82 9.11 4.55
CA PRO A 234 1.91 10.19 3.58
C PRO A 234 3.18 11.04 3.73
N LEU A 235 3.67 11.24 4.96
CA LEU A 235 4.90 12.01 5.22
C LEU A 235 6.13 11.36 4.58
N HIS A 236 6.17 10.02 4.55
CA HIS A 236 7.23 9.27 3.84
C HIS A 236 7.18 9.46 2.32
N ILE A 237 5.99 9.60 1.74
CA ILE A 237 5.80 9.86 0.30
C ILE A 237 6.22 11.29 -0.02
N ILE A 238 5.79 12.27 0.79
CA ILE A 238 6.12 13.68 0.62
C ILE A 238 7.63 13.90 0.65
N HIS A 239 8.33 13.25 1.59
CA HIS A 239 9.79 13.33 1.67
C HIS A 239 10.47 12.82 0.39
N ARG A 240 10.05 11.66 -0.14
CA ARG A 240 10.60 11.08 -1.37
C ARG A 240 10.32 11.95 -2.59
N TYR A 241 9.09 12.41 -2.74
CA TYR A 241 8.69 13.30 -3.81
C TYR A 241 9.50 14.61 -3.85
N ARG A 242 9.72 15.24 -2.68
CA ARG A 242 10.56 16.44 -2.58
C ARG A 242 12.03 16.16 -2.95
N LEU A 243 12.57 15.02 -2.53
CA LEU A 243 13.92 14.59 -2.95
C LEU A 243 14.00 14.32 -4.45
N GLU A 244 13.01 13.65 -5.05
CA GLU A 244 12.97 13.39 -6.49
C GLU A 244 12.95 14.69 -7.30
N LYS A 245 12.14 15.68 -6.90
CA LYS A 245 12.11 16.99 -7.55
C LYS A 245 13.47 17.68 -7.50
N ALA A 246 14.07 17.77 -6.31
CA ALA A 246 15.37 18.41 -6.15
C ALA A 246 16.48 17.66 -6.92
N LEU A 247 16.45 16.32 -6.95
CA LEU A 247 17.35 15.51 -7.78
C LEU A 247 17.11 15.72 -9.28
N LEU A 248 15.91 16.04 -9.74
CA LEU A 248 15.66 16.27 -11.17
C LEU A 248 15.97 17.71 -11.60
N CYS A 249 15.86 18.67 -10.69
CA CYS A 249 16.15 20.09 -10.91
C CYS A 249 17.62 20.49 -10.66
N ASP A 250 18.49 19.53 -10.29
CA ASP A 250 19.90 19.76 -9.94
C ASP A 250 20.09 20.69 -8.73
N GLU A 251 19.19 20.54 -7.74
CA GLU A 251 19.15 21.32 -6.49
C GLU A 251 19.72 20.55 -5.27
N LEU A 252 20.34 19.38 -5.51
CA LEU A 252 20.90 18.46 -4.50
C LEU A 252 22.29 17.97 -4.91
#